data_AF-A0A3R7B104-F1
#
_entry.id   AF-A0A3R7B104-F1
#
_cell.length_a   1.000
_cell.length_b   1.000
_cell.length_c   1.000
_cell.angle_alpha   90.00
_cell.angle_beta   90.00
_cell.angle_gamma   90.00
#
_symmetry.space_group_name_H-M   'P 1'
#
loop_
_entity.id
_entity.type
_entity.pdbx_description
1 polymer ?
#
loop_
_entity_poly.entity_id
_entity_poly.type
_entity_poly.pdbx_seq_one_letter_code
_entity_poly.pdbx_strand_id
1 'polypeptide(L)' 'MSRKIDLNEVEFITETTVTIRGSRRRTTVPSRIVEYFQLRDGDILRWILFRDGSLIIMPKRRGE' A
#
# COMPACT_ATOMS: atom_id res chain seq x y z
N MET A 1 4.20 -17.91 1.88
CA MET A 1 5.67 -17.71 1.92
C MET A 1 5.94 -16.26 1.59
N SER A 2 6.87 -15.58 2.27
CA SER A 2 7.16 -14.17 1.97
C SER A 2 8.03 -14.05 0.71
N ARG A 3 7.65 -13.14 -0.18
CA ARG A 3 8.49 -12.70 -1.29
C ARG A 3 9.80 -12.12 -0.71
N LYS A 4 10.96 -12.47 -1.28
CA LYS A 4 12.24 -11.87 -0.89
C LYS A 4 12.26 -10.42 -1.39
N ILE A 5 12.63 -9.48 -0.52
CA ILE A 5 12.86 -8.07 -0.83
C ILE A 5 14.36 -7.82 -0.74
N ASP A 6 14.97 -7.27 -1.80
CA ASP A 6 16.35 -6.78 -1.74
C ASP A 6 16.35 -5.38 -1.10
N LEU A 7 16.94 -5.26 0.08
CA LEU A 7 16.95 -4.00 0.84
C LEU A 7 17.74 -2.90 0.12
N ASN A 8 18.64 -3.23 -0.81
CA ASN A 8 19.36 -2.23 -1.59
C ASN A 8 18.46 -1.49 -2.59
N GLU A 9 17.33 -2.08 -2.95
CA GLU A 9 16.34 -1.49 -3.87
C GLU A 9 15.22 -0.74 -3.12
N VAL A 10 15.29 -0.65 -1.79
CA VAL A 10 14.21 -0.08 -0.96
C VAL A 10 14.55 1.33 -0.50
N GLU A 11 13.76 2.31 -0.94
CA GLU A 11 13.91 3.71 -0.51
C GLU A 11 13.28 4.00 0.88
N PHE A 12 12.22 3.28 1.24
CA PHE A 12 11.44 3.54 2.44
C PHE A 12 10.68 2.30 2.94
N ILE A 13 10.74 2.05 4.25
CA ILE A 13 9.99 1.00 4.96
C ILE A 13 9.35 1.61 6.20
N THR A 14 8.06 1.30 6.42
CA THR A 14 7.36 1.63 7.66
C THR A 14 6.14 0.72 7.81
N GLU A 15 5.73 0.47 9.05
CA GLU A 15 4.51 -0.26 9.37
C GLU A 15 3.37 0.68 9.77
N THR A 16 2.15 0.35 9.36
CA THR A 16 0.92 0.97 9.89
C THR A 16 -0.04 -0.09 10.40
N THR A 17 -0.84 0.26 11.40
CA THR A 17 -1.82 -0.67 11.98
C THR A 17 -3.14 -0.61 11.23
N VAL A 18 -3.76 -1.77 10.99
CA VAL A 18 -5.11 -1.85 10.43
C VAL A 18 -6.14 -1.65 11.54
N THR A 19 -7.08 -0.73 11.33
CA THR A 19 -8.25 -0.55 12.20
C THR A 19 -9.47 -1.27 11.61
N ILE A 20 -10.09 -2.16 12.39
CA ILE A 20 -11.32 -2.88 12.02
C ILE A 20 -12.45 -2.47 12.96
N ARG A 21 -13.52 -1.88 12.40
CA ARG A 21 -14.73 -1.50 13.15
C ARG A 21 -15.97 -1.90 12.37
N GLY A 22 -16.64 -2.97 12.80
CA GLY A 22 -17.74 -3.58 12.05
C GLY A 22 -17.27 -4.03 10.66
N SER A 23 -17.97 -3.58 9.61
CA SER A 23 -17.60 -3.86 8.22
C SER A 23 -16.49 -2.95 7.66
N ARG A 24 -16.09 -1.90 8.38
CA ARG A 24 -15.06 -0.96 7.94
C ARG A 24 -13.67 -1.48 8.28
N ARG A 25 -12.80 -1.56 7.26
CA ARG A 25 -11.37 -1.84 7.40
C ARG A 25 -10.62 -0.64 6.84
N ARG A 26 -9.73 -0.05 7.65
CA ARG A 26 -8.95 1.13 7.28
C ARG A 26 -7.50 0.91 7.65
N THR A 27 -6.61 1.43 6.82
CA THR A 27 -5.21 1.62 7.18
C THR A 27 -4.82 3.05 6.86
N THR A 28 -3.86 3.57 7.60
CA THR A 28 -3.23 4.86 7.29
C THR A 28 -2.22 4.64 6.17
N VAL A 29 -2.28 5.49 5.13
CA VAL A 29 -1.20 5.59 4.14
C VAL A 29 -0.12 6.49 4.72
N PRO A 30 1.15 6.05 4.83
CA PRO A 30 2.22 6.87 5.38
C PRO A 30 2.40 8.19 4.60
N SER A 31 2.69 9.29 5.30
CA SER A 31 2.85 10.62 4.68
C SER A 31 3.89 10.63 3.57
N ARG A 32 5.04 9.96 3.77
CA ARG A 32 6.10 9.86 2.76
C ARG A 32 5.62 9.20 1.46
N ILE A 33 4.71 8.23 1.53
CA ILE A 33 4.10 7.60 0.35
C ILE A 33 3.11 8.57 -0.33
N VAL A 34 2.30 9.30 0.46
CA VAL A 34 1.38 10.32 -0.05
C VAL A 34 2.12 11.42 -0.80
N GLU A 35 3.21 11.93 -0.21
CA GLU A 35 4.05 12.97 -0.80
C GLU A 35 4.78 12.48 -2.05
N TYR A 36 5.41 11.30 -1.99
CA TYR A 36 6.16 10.72 -3.10
C TYR A 36 5.30 10.54 -4.36
N PHE A 37 4.10 9.97 -4.20
CA PHE A 37 3.17 9.77 -5.32
C PHE A 37 2.24 10.97 -5.58
N GLN A 38 2.36 12.05 -4.80
CA GLN A 38 1.50 13.23 -4.85
C GLN A 38 0.00 12.88 -4.78
N LEU A 39 -0.35 11.91 -3.93
CA LEU A 39 -1.73 11.43 -3.79
C LEU A 39 -2.63 12.54 -3.24
N ARG A 40 -3.85 12.58 -3.74
CA ARG A 40 -4.90 13.52 -3.33
C ARG A 40 -6.12 12.78 -2.79
N ASP A 41 -6.99 13.52 -2.12
CA ASP A 41 -8.27 12.97 -1.70
C ASP A 41 -9.05 12.43 -2.90
N GLY A 42 -9.61 11.23 -2.76
CA GLY A 42 -10.27 10.49 -3.83
C GLY A 42 -9.38 9.65 -4.75
N ASP A 43 -8.04 9.75 -4.65
CA ASP A 43 -7.14 8.84 -5.37
C ASP A 43 -7.26 7.41 -4.83
N ILE A 44 -7.01 6.44 -5.71
CA ILE A 44 -7.24 5.02 -5.42
C ILE A 44 -5.90 4.29 -5.31
N LEU A 45 -5.76 3.48 -4.26
CA LEU A 45 -4.72 2.45 -4.18
C LEU A 45 -5.28 1.10 -4.67
N ARG A 46 -4.58 0.44 -5.57
CA ARG A 46 -4.86 -0.92 -6.03
C ARG A 46 -4.13 -1.92 -5.12
N TRP A 47 -4.88 -2.90 -4.63
CA TRP A 47 -4.38 -4.01 -3.82
C TRP A 47 -4.37 -5.28 -4.68
N ILE A 48 -3.23 -5.95 -4.77
CA ILE A 48 -3.04 -7.17 -5.55
C ILE A 48 -2.59 -8.28 -4.60
N LEU A 49 -3.48 -9.23 -4.35
CA LEU A 49 -3.20 -10.42 -3.55
C LEU A 49 -2.72 -11.56 -4.47
N PHE A 50 -1.54 -12.09 -4.18
CA PHE A 50 -0.98 -13.23 -4.89
C PHE A 50 -1.36 -14.54 -4.19
N ARG A 51 -1.38 -15.64 -4.95
CA ARG A 51 -1.73 -16.98 -4.42
C ARG A 51 -0.78 -17.47 -3.32
N ASP A 52 0.43 -16.92 -3.25
CA ASP A 52 1.43 -17.24 -2.22
C ASP A 52 1.21 -16.49 -0.89
N GLY A 53 0.18 -15.63 -0.83
CA GLY A 53 -0.19 -14.81 0.32
C GLY A 53 0.52 -13.46 0.36
N SER A 54 1.41 -13.16 -0.59
CA SER A 54 2.02 -11.83 -0.69
C SER A 54 1.03 -10.80 -1.24
N LEU A 55 1.23 -9.54 -0.87
CA LEU A 55 0.38 -8.42 -1.26
C LEU A 55 1.26 -7.32 -1.85
N ILE A 56 0.81 -6.71 -2.95
CA ILE A 56 1.33 -5.44 -3.44
C ILE A 56 0.23 -4.39 -3.35
N ILE A 57 0.60 -3.19 -2.91
CA ILE A 57 -0.25 -1.99 -2.92
C ILE A 57 0.43 -0.96 -3.82
N MET A 58 -0.30 -0.37 -4.75
CA MET A 58 0.22 0.67 -5.65
C MET A 58 -0.85 1.70 -6.00
N PRO A 59 -0.50 2.97 -6.25
CA PRO A 59 -1.44 3.94 -6.80
C PRO A 59 -2.05 3.45 -8.11
N LYS A 60 -3.34 3.67 -8.29
CA LYS A 60 -4.03 3.43 -9.55
C LYS A 60 -4.19 4.77 -10.28
N ARG A 61 -3.66 4.87 -11.51
CA ARG A 61 -3.93 6.01 -12.38
C ARG A 61 -5.33 5.92 -12.96
N ARG A 62 -6.03 7.05 -13.02
CA ARG A 62 -7.36 7.14 -13.64
C ARG A 62 -7.20 6.92 -15.15
N GLY A 63 -7.75 5.85 -15.70
CA GLY A 63 -7.64 5.49 -17.12
C GLY A 63 -6.95 4.15 -17.42
N GLU A 64 -6.37 3.51 -16.39
CA GLU A 64 -5.79 2.15 -16.43
C GLU A 64 -6.70 1.06 -15.82
#